data_AF-A0A3D1QUR8-F1
#
_entry.id   AF-A0A3D1QUR8-F1
#
_cell.length_a   1.000
_cell.length_b   1.000
_cell.length_c   1.000
_cell.angle_alpha   90.00
_cell.angle_beta   90.00
_cell.angle_gamma   90.00
#
_symmetry.space_group_name_H-M   'P 1'
#
loop_
_entity.id
_entity.type
_entity.pdbx_description
1 polymer ?
#
loop_
_entity_poly.entity_id
_entity_poly.type
_entity_poly.pdbx_seq_one_letter_code
_entity_poly.pdbx_strand_id
1 'polypeptide(L)'
;MAKTAQFTTTEAGEARFKRLMELGVFEGVPKAMALSTECRPLIEALHHVLAGGKVSVTVESEGAVSVFEDLQDKLAKSVEEANSLNAAGTLVASP
;
A
#
# COMPACT_ATOMS: atom_id res chain seq x y z
N MET A 1 -2.78 -21.70 12.05
CA MET A 1 -1.64 -21.21 11.24
C MET A 1 -2.23 -20.26 10.20
N ALA A 2 -2.05 -18.95 10.33
CA ALA A 2 -2.48 -18.02 9.28
C ALA A 2 -1.66 -18.33 8.02
N LYS A 3 -2.33 -18.65 6.92
CA LYS A 3 -1.69 -18.87 5.63
C LYS A 3 -1.09 -17.53 5.23
N THR A 4 0.23 -17.36 5.38
CA THR A 4 0.91 -16.13 4.97
C THR A 4 0.64 -15.97 3.48
N ALA A 5 -0.17 -14.98 3.12
CA ALA A 5 -0.43 -14.68 1.73
C ALA A 5 0.93 -14.37 1.09
N GLN A 6 1.36 -15.23 0.16
CA GLN A 6 2.52 -14.96 -0.65
C GLN A 6 2.12 -13.82 -1.59
N PHE A 7 2.52 -12.60 -1.23
CA PHE A 7 2.26 -11.42 -2.05
C PHE A 7 3.18 -11.49 -3.28
N THR A 8 2.63 -11.91 -4.41
CA THR A 8 3.24 -11.62 -5.71
C THR A 8 2.96 -10.16 -6.04
N THR A 9 4.01 -9.36 -6.29
CA THR A 9 3.84 -7.97 -6.74
C THR A 9 3.29 -7.97 -8.17
N THR A 10 2.14 -7.34 -8.38
CA THR A 10 1.56 -7.17 -9.72
C THR A 10 2.11 -5.92 -10.38
N GLU A 11 2.00 -5.81 -11.71
CA GLU A 11 2.39 -4.60 -12.44
C GLU A 11 1.67 -3.36 -11.89
N ALA A 12 0.37 -3.45 -11.58
CA ALA A 12 -0.34 -2.33 -10.95
C ALA A 12 0.15 -2.04 -9.52
N GLY A 13 0.55 -3.07 -8.76
CA GLY A 13 1.16 -2.90 -7.44
C GLY A 13 2.49 -2.14 -7.51
N GLU A 14 3.35 -2.48 -8.47
CA GLU A 14 4.61 -1.79 -8.73
C GLU A 14 4.38 -0.35 -9.20
N ALA A 15 3.41 -0.14 -10.10
CA ALA A 15 3.04 1.19 -10.59
C ALA A 15 2.55 2.09 -9.45
N ARG A 16 1.73 1.54 -8.54
CA ARG A 16 1.30 2.26 -7.34
C ARG A 16 2.47 2.59 -6.43
N PHE A 17 3.34 1.63 -6.15
CA PHE A 17 4.48 1.85 -5.26
C PHE A 17 5.42 2.93 -5.82
N LYS A 18 5.74 2.87 -7.13
CA LYS A 18 6.50 3.91 -7.82
C LYS A 18 5.85 5.27 -7.68
N ARG A 19 4.53 5.36 -7.85
CA ARG A 19 3.79 6.62 -7.71
C ARG A 19 3.89 7.20 -6.30
N LEU A 20 3.83 6.37 -5.26
CA LEU A 20 4.02 6.81 -3.88
C LEU A 20 5.43 7.36 -3.62
N MET A 21 6.46 6.75 -4.21
CA MET A 21 7.83 7.26 -4.11
C MET A 21 7.98 8.61 -4.81
N GLU A 22 7.43 8.78 -6.01
CA GLU A 22 7.44 10.06 -6.75
C GLU A 22 6.74 11.19 -5.99
N LEU A 23 5.76 10.87 -5.15
CA LEU A 23 5.00 11.81 -4.33
C LEU A 23 5.63 12.06 -2.95
N GLY A 24 6.79 11.47 -2.64
CA GLY A 24 7.53 11.77 -1.41
C GLY A 24 7.10 10.97 -0.18
N VAL A 25 6.55 9.74 -0.35
CA VAL A 25 6.30 8.87 0.81
C VAL A 25 7.59 8.51 1.55
N PHE A 26 8.71 8.44 0.81
CA PHE A 26 10.06 8.30 1.34
C PHE A 26 10.92 9.47 0.87
N GLU A 27 11.78 9.94 1.75
CA GLU A 27 12.72 11.04 1.52
C GLU A 27 14.13 10.63 1.95
N GLY A 28 15.15 11.30 1.42
CA GLY A 28 16.56 11.06 1.77
C GLY A 28 17.43 10.69 0.57
N VAL A 29 18.69 10.39 0.85
CA VAL A 29 19.65 9.95 -0.19
C VAL A 29 19.52 8.45 -0.44
N PRO A 30 19.86 7.95 -1.65
CA PRO A 30 19.94 6.52 -1.90
C PRO A 30 20.76 5.80 -0.82
N LYS A 31 20.24 4.68 -0.32
CA LYS A 31 20.77 3.90 0.83
C LYS A 31 20.58 4.52 2.22
N ALA A 32 19.95 5.68 2.35
CA ALA A 32 19.54 6.29 3.61
C ALA A 32 18.14 6.93 3.48
N MET A 33 17.23 6.23 2.79
CA MET A 33 15.83 6.64 2.66
C MET A 33 15.10 6.42 3.98
N ALA A 34 14.24 7.36 4.37
CA ALA A 34 13.34 7.26 5.51
C ALA A 34 11.92 7.65 5.08
N LEU A 35 10.91 7.27 5.87
CA LEU A 35 9.56 7.82 5.68
C LEU A 35 9.60 9.34 5.87
N SER A 36 8.90 10.08 5.00
CA SER A 36 8.74 11.52 5.20
C SER A 36 8.04 11.80 6.53
N THR A 37 8.35 12.95 7.12
CA THR A 37 7.78 13.38 8.41
C THR A 37 6.26 13.32 8.38
N GLU A 38 5.65 13.65 7.24
CA GLU A 38 4.19 13.78 7.14
C GLU A 38 3.49 12.44 6.92
N CYS A 39 4.21 11.46 6.36
CA CYS A 39 3.68 10.10 6.17
C CYS A 39 3.90 9.21 7.39
N ARG A 40 4.89 9.51 8.24
CA ARG A 40 5.22 8.70 9.41
C ARG A 40 4.02 8.48 10.37
N PRO A 41 3.23 9.50 10.76
CA PRO A 41 2.09 9.31 11.66
C PRO A 41 1.05 8.31 11.12
N LEU A 42 0.82 8.31 9.80
CA LEU A 42 -0.12 7.38 9.16
C LEU A 42 0.39 5.93 9.22
N ILE A 43 1.69 5.71 9.02
CA ILE A 43 2.29 4.37 9.14
C ILE A 43 2.26 3.87 10.59
N GLU A 44 2.55 4.75 11.55
CA GLU A 44 2.44 4.42 12.99
C GLU A 44 0.99 4.08 13.37
N ALA A 45 0.01 4.83 12.87
CA ALA A 45 -1.42 4.53 13.07
C ALA A 45 -1.80 3.15 12.49
N LEU A 46 -1.30 2.82 11.30
CA LEU A 46 -1.49 1.49 10.71
C LEU A 46 -0.89 0.39 11.61
N HIS A 47 0.32 0.59 12.16
CA HIS A 47 0.91 -0.37 13.08
C HIS A 47 0.05 -0.59 14.34
N HIS A 48 -0.55 0.46 14.90
CA HIS A 48 -1.48 0.33 16.02
C HIS A 48 -2.70 -0.53 15.66
N VAL A 49 -3.29 -0.35 14.48
CA VAL A 49 -4.40 -1.18 14.00
C VAL A 49 -3.98 -2.64 13.86
N LEU A 50 -2.81 -2.89 13.24
CA LEU A 50 -2.28 -4.25 13.07
C LEU A 50 -1.91 -4.93 14.39
N ALA A 51 -1.58 -4.15 15.42
CA ALA A 51 -1.39 -4.62 16.79
C ALA A 51 -2.70 -4.89 17.56
N GLY A 52 -3.86 -4.78 16.91
CA GLY A 52 -5.19 -4.99 17.51
C GLY A 52 -5.76 -3.74 18.21
N GLY A 53 -5.12 -2.60 18.06
CA GLY A 53 -5.60 -1.32 18.56
C GLY A 53 -6.67 -0.69 17.66
N LYS A 54 -7.13 0.49 18.06
CA LYS A 54 -8.05 1.33 17.27
C LYS A 54 -7.43 2.71 17.14
N VAL A 55 -7.58 3.31 15.96
CA VAL A 55 -7.06 4.65 15.65
C VAL A 55 -8.18 5.49 15.04
N SER A 56 -8.06 6.81 15.17
CA SER A 56 -8.85 7.79 14.43
C SER A 56 -7.90 8.69 13.66
N VAL A 57 -8.24 8.99 12.40
CA VAL A 57 -7.45 9.86 11.52
C VAL A 57 -8.38 10.97 11.03
N THR A 58 -7.92 12.21 11.09
CA THR A 58 -8.65 13.39 10.63
C THR A 58 -7.84 14.09 9.55
N VAL A 59 -8.51 14.47 8.46
CA VAL A 59 -7.90 15.26 7.38
C VAL A 59 -8.01 16.74 7.77
N GLU A 60 -6.87 17.36 8.06
CA GLU A 60 -6.82 18.77 8.46
C GLU A 60 -6.93 19.73 7.27
N SER A 61 -6.38 19.33 6.13
CA SER A 61 -6.47 20.05 4.86
C SER A 61 -6.55 19.04 3.71
N GLU A 62 -7.40 19.34 2.73
CA GLU A 62 -7.48 18.53 1.52
C GLU A 62 -6.21 18.69 0.66
N GLY A 63 -5.75 17.58 0.09
CA GLY A 63 -4.72 17.57 -0.94
C GLY A 63 -5.31 17.77 -2.33
N ALA A 64 -4.46 17.68 -3.36
CA ALA A 64 -4.93 17.76 -4.75
C ALA A 64 -5.83 16.56 -5.10
N VAL A 65 -7.10 16.83 -5.39
CA VAL A 65 -8.13 15.81 -5.70
C VAL A 65 -7.68 14.85 -6.80
N SER A 66 -7.09 15.37 -7.89
CA SER A 66 -6.61 14.54 -9.00
C SER A 66 -5.49 13.57 -8.62
N VAL A 67 -4.64 13.94 -7.65
CA VAL A 67 -3.59 13.05 -7.13
C VAL A 67 -4.19 11.99 -6.21
N PHE A 68 -5.18 12.37 -5.41
CA PHE A 68 -5.91 11.44 -4.55
C PHE A 68 -6.65 10.38 -5.37
N GLU A 69 -7.39 10.79 -6.39
CA GLU A 69 -8.12 9.89 -7.31
C GLU A 69 -7.16 8.94 -8.03
N ASP A 70 -6.06 9.45 -8.60
CA ASP A 70 -5.02 8.63 -9.24
C ASP A 70 -4.46 7.53 -8.32
N LEU A 71 -4.21 7.87 -7.04
CA LEU A 71 -3.71 6.91 -6.06
C LEU A 71 -4.76 5.86 -5.66
N GLN A 72 -6.03 6.26 -5.57
CA GLN A 72 -7.15 5.37 -5.27
C GLN A 72 -7.38 4.37 -6.41
N ASP A 73 -7.36 4.83 -7.65
CA ASP A 73 -7.52 3.98 -8.83
C ASP A 73 -6.39 2.95 -8.95
N LYS A 74 -5.15 3.39 -8.74
CA LYS A 74 -3.98 2.49 -8.72
C LYS A 74 -4.05 1.47 -7.59
N LEU A 75 -4.58 1.84 -6.41
CA LEU A 75 -4.81 0.91 -5.30
C LEU A 75 -5.86 -0.14 -5.68
N ALA A 76 -7.01 0.30 -6.17
CA ALA A 76 -8.10 -0.59 -6.56
C ALA A 76 -7.63 -1.62 -7.60
N LYS A 77 -6.94 -1.15 -8.65
CA LYS A 77 -6.40 -2.00 -9.71
C LYS A 77 -5.36 -2.99 -9.19
N SER A 78 -4.44 -2.55 -8.31
CA SER A 78 -3.45 -3.44 -7.70
C SER A 78 -4.11 -4.57 -6.89
N VAL A 79 -5.17 -4.26 -6.15
CA VAL A 79 -5.91 -5.26 -5.36
C VAL A 79 -6.67 -6.23 -6.27
N GLU A 80 -7.33 -5.71 -7.32
CA GLU A 80 -8.06 -6.54 -8.29
C GLU A 80 -7.14 -7.53 -9.01
N GLU A 81 -5.99 -7.06 -9.51
CA GLU A 81 -5.01 -7.93 -10.17
C GLU A 81 -4.45 -9.00 -9.22
N ALA A 82 -4.08 -8.61 -8.00
CA ALA A 82 -3.56 -9.54 -7.02
C ALA A 82 -4.57 -10.64 -6.68
N ASN A 83 -5.85 -10.27 -6.52
CA ASN A 83 -6.92 -11.23 -6.29
C ASN A 83 -7.17 -12.13 -7.50
N SER A 84 -7.12 -11.59 -8.71
CA SER A 84 -7.29 -12.35 -9.95
C SER A 84 -6.18 -13.38 -10.15
N LEU A 85 -4.92 -13.01 -9.87
CA LEU A 85 -3.78 -13.94 -9.89
C LEU A 85 -3.93 -15.03 -8.83
N ASN A 86 -4.31 -14.67 -7.61
CA ASN A 86 -4.56 -15.64 -6.54
C ASN A 86 -5.67 -16.63 -6.95
N ALA A 87 -6.78 -16.13 -7.50
CA ALA A 87 -7.87 -16.96 -8.00
C ALA A 87 -7.38 -17.93 -9.09
N ALA A 88 -6.62 -17.43 -10.07
CA ALA A 88 -6.04 -18.25 -11.15
C ALA A 88 -5.03 -19.30 -10.65
N GLY A 89 -4.27 -18.99 -9.58
CA GLY A 89 -3.32 -19.90 -8.93
C GLY A 89 -3.96 -20.98 -8.04
N THR A 90 -5.26 -20.89 -7.75
CA THR A 90 -5.95 -21.84 -6.85
C THR A 90 -6.31 -23.19 -7.51
N LEU A 91 -5.84 -23.47 -8.73
CA LEU A 91 -5.98 -24.79 -9.38
C LEU A 91 -4.79 -25.73 -9.20
N VAL A 92 -3.75 -25.34 -8.45
CA VAL A 92 -2.70 -26.29 -8.00
C VAL A 92 -2.81 -26.51 -6.49
N ALA A 93 -3.95 -27.04 -6.06
CA ALA A 93 -3.98 -27.83 -4.84
C ALA A 93 -3.28 -29.16 -5.16
N SER A 94 -1.95 -29.20 -4.99
CA SER A 94 -1.24 -30.49 -4.91
C SER A 94 -1.54 -31.15 -3.55
N PRO A 95 -1.90 -32.44 -3.52
CA PRO A 95 -2.01 -33.22 -2.29
C PRO A 95 -0.65 -33.42 -1.61
#